data_AF-A0A1V1WAD4-F1
#
_entry.id   AF-A0A1V1WAD4-F1
#
_cell.length_a   1.000
_cell.length_b   1.000
_cell.length_c   1.000
_cell.angle_alpha   90.00
_cell.angle_beta   90.00
_cell.angle_gamma   90.00
#
_symmetry.space_group_name_H-M   'P 1'
#
loop_
_entity.id
_entity.type
_entity.pdbx_description
1 polymer ?
#
loop_
_entity_poly.entity_id
_entity_poly.type
_entity_poly.pdbx_seq_one_letter_code
_entity_poly.pdbx_strand_id
1 'polypeptide(L)'
;MTTDQQVRRALARVERGAALDVAEATVLLAATGADLDRLGAVAARVRDAGLLAAGRPGVVTYSPKVFIPVTKLCRDRCHYCT
;
A
#
# COMPACT_ATOMS: atom_id res chain seq x y z
N MET A 1 8.31 16.50 11.37
CA MET A 1 8.70 16.43 9.96
C MET A 1 9.59 15.21 9.80
N THR A 2 9.22 14.26 8.93
CA THR A 2 10.01 13.03 8.71
C THR A 2 11.32 13.38 8.02
N THR A 3 12.44 12.79 8.47
CA THR A 3 13.76 13.01 7.87
C THR A 3 14.13 11.89 6.91
N ASP A 4 14.98 12.20 5.93
CA ASP A 4 15.50 11.21 4.97
C ASP A 4 16.20 10.03 5.67
N GLN A 5 16.87 10.29 6.80
CA GLN A 5 17.48 9.24 7.60
C GLN A 5 16.45 8.29 8.20
N GLN A 6 15.30 8.81 8.67
CA GLN A 6 14.20 7.99 9.16
C GLN A 6 13.63 7.11 8.03
N VAL A 7 13.43 7.67 6.83
CA VAL A 7 12.97 6.93 5.65
C VAL A 7 13.95 5.81 5.29
N ARG A 8 15.25 6.12 5.17
CA ARG A 8 16.29 5.12 4.88
C ARG A 8 16.35 3.99 5.91
N ARG A 9 16.19 4.31 7.20
CA ARG A 9 16.15 3.31 8.28
C ARG A 9 14.92 2.41 8.17
N ALA A 10 13.75 2.99 7.93
CA ALA A 10 12.51 2.22 7.75
C ALA A 10 12.60 1.32 6.51
N LEU A 11 13.11 1.83 5.38
CA LEU A 11 13.35 1.03 4.16
C LEU A 11 14.28 -0.15 4.42
N ALA A 12 15.40 0.05 5.12
CA ALA A 12 16.33 -1.03 5.44
C ALA A 12 15.70 -2.12 6.34
N ARG A 13 14.63 -1.81 7.06
CA ARG A 13 13.85 -2.82 7.82
C ARG A 13 12.87 -3.55 6.91
N VAL A 14 12.16 -2.82 6.07
CA VAL A 14 11.26 -3.37 5.05
C VAL A 14 12.00 -4.35 4.14
N GLU A 15 13.17 -3.98 3.64
CA GLU A 15 14.00 -4.81 2.75
C GLU A 15 14.43 -6.14 3.40
N ARG A 16 14.55 -6.18 4.73
CA ARG A 16 14.84 -7.39 5.52
C ARG A 16 13.59 -8.19 5.90
N GLY A 17 12.40 -7.76 5.47
CA GLY A 17 11.14 -8.42 5.80
C GLY A 17 10.72 -8.25 7.27
N ALA A 18 11.21 -7.22 7.96
CA ALA A 18 10.81 -6.96 9.33
C ALA A 18 9.34 -6.49 9.40
N ALA A 19 8.63 -6.87 10.45
CA ALA A 19 7.33 -6.29 10.76
C ALA A 19 7.48 -4.79 11.06
N LEU A 20 6.58 -3.99 10.51
CA LEU A 20 6.53 -2.54 10.72
C LEU A 20 5.53 -2.20 11.82
N ASP A 21 5.90 -1.26 12.67
CA ASP A 21 4.94 -0.58 13.54
C ASP A 21 4.30 0.63 12.81
N VAL A 22 3.34 1.27 13.48
CA VAL A 22 2.63 2.44 12.93
C VAL A 22 3.56 3.61 12.65
N ALA A 23 4.59 3.82 13.47
CA ALA A 23 5.52 4.94 13.29
C ALA A 23 6.40 4.72 12.05
N GLU A 24 6.91 3.49 11.86
CA GLU A 24 7.69 3.11 10.69
C GLU A 24 6.85 3.18 9.41
N ALA A 25 5.60 2.70 9.45
CA ALA A 25 4.67 2.83 8.34
C ALA A 25 4.40 4.30 8.00
N THR A 26 4.19 5.15 9.00
CA THR A 26 3.96 6.59 8.81
C THR A 26 5.18 7.28 8.21
N VAL A 27 6.40 6.91 8.62
CA VAL A 27 7.64 7.43 8.03
C VAL A 27 7.74 7.08 6.55
N LEU A 28 7.37 5.87 6.16
CA LEU A 28 7.43 5.42 4.76
C LEU A 28 6.44 6.15 3.84
N LEU A 29 5.39 6.80 4.38
CA LEU A 29 4.49 7.65 3.58
C LEU A 29 5.22 8.85 2.96
N ALA A 30 6.38 9.23 3.49
CA ALA A 30 7.23 10.28 2.93
C ALA A 30 8.18 9.79 1.82
N ALA A 31 8.22 8.49 1.51
CA ALA A 31 9.09 7.94 0.47
C ALA A 31 8.69 8.46 -0.92
N THR A 32 9.67 8.96 -1.66
CA THR A 32 9.49 9.49 -3.03
C THR A 32 10.68 9.09 -3.90
N GLY A 33 10.54 9.21 -5.23
CA GLY A 33 11.62 8.88 -6.17
C GLY A 33 12.19 7.48 -5.96
N ALA A 34 13.52 7.37 -5.93
CA ALA A 34 14.22 6.09 -5.77
C ALA A 34 13.85 5.34 -4.49
N ASP A 35 13.53 6.06 -3.41
CA ASP A 35 13.10 5.43 -2.14
C ASP A 35 11.69 4.83 -2.27
N LEU A 36 10.80 5.46 -3.05
CA LEU A 36 9.49 4.88 -3.39
C LEU A 36 9.63 3.66 -4.31
N ASP A 37 10.53 3.70 -5.29
CA ASP A 37 10.80 2.55 -6.16
C ASP A 37 11.29 1.34 -5.36
N ARG A 38 12.19 1.57 -4.39
CA ARG A 38 12.67 0.53 -3.46
C ARG A 38 11.54 -0.02 -2.60
N LEU A 39 10.69 0.84 -2.04
CA LEU A 39 9.53 0.42 -1.26
C LEU A 39 8.58 -0.44 -2.11
N GLY A 40 8.28 0.01 -3.34
CA GLY A 40 7.45 -0.71 -4.30
C GLY A 40 8.01 -2.07 -4.67
N ALA A 41 9.33 -2.17 -4.87
CA ALA A 41 10.00 -3.44 -5.15
C ALA A 41 9.86 -4.44 -3.99
N VAL A 42 9.95 -3.99 -2.74
CA VAL A 42 9.74 -4.86 -1.58
C VAL A 42 8.26 -5.28 -1.48
N ALA A 43 7.33 -4.33 -1.63
CA ALA A 43 5.90 -4.62 -1.60
C ALA A 43 5.50 -5.64 -2.68
N ALA A 44 6.06 -5.52 -3.89
CA ALA A 44 5.88 -6.49 -4.96
C ALA A 44 6.36 -7.89 -4.57
N ARG A 45 7.54 -8.01 -3.95
CA ARG A 45 8.04 -9.32 -3.45
C ARG A 45 7.11 -9.93 -2.41
N VAL A 46 6.58 -9.13 -1.49
CA VAL A 46 5.61 -9.60 -0.47
C VAL A 46 4.33 -10.09 -1.13
N ARG A 47 3.78 -9.32 -2.10
CA ARG A 47 2.62 -9.73 -2.91
C ARG A 47 2.88 -11.06 -3.62
N ASP A 48 4.02 -11.17 -4.30
CA ASP A 48 4.37 -12.33 -5.13
C ASP A 48 4.60 -13.58 -4.28
N ALA A 49 5.20 -13.44 -3.09
CA ALA A 49 5.33 -14.52 -2.11
C ALA A 49 3.95 -15.03 -1.66
N GLY A 50 2.99 -14.13 -1.40
CA GLY A 50 1.62 -14.50 -1.07
C GLY A 50 0.91 -15.24 -2.22
N LEU A 51 1.09 -14.78 -3.46
CA LEU A 51 0.55 -15.43 -4.65
C LEU A 51 1.16 -16.83 -4.87
N LEU A 52 2.46 -16.98 -4.67
CA LEU A 52 3.16 -18.26 -4.73
C LEU A 52 2.62 -19.23 -3.68
N ALA A 53 2.50 -18.80 -2.43
CA ALA A 53 1.94 -19.61 -1.34
C ALA A 53 0.49 -20.04 -1.61
N ALA A 54 -0.29 -19.19 -2.29
CA ALA A 54 -1.65 -19.49 -2.72
C ALA A 54 -1.77 -20.32 -4.01
N GLY A 55 -0.64 -20.77 -4.60
CA GLY A 55 -0.63 -21.54 -5.84
C GLY A 55 -1.06 -20.75 -7.09
N ARG A 56 -0.92 -19.42 -7.06
CA ARG A 56 -1.40 -18.49 -8.08
C ARG A 56 -0.31 -17.51 -8.56
N PRO A 57 0.90 -17.97 -8.93
CA PRO A 57 2.00 -17.09 -9.31
C PRO A 57 1.63 -16.20 -10.51
N GLY A 58 1.92 -14.90 -10.42
CA GLY A 58 1.66 -13.93 -11.49
C GLY A 58 0.17 -13.65 -11.78
N VAL A 59 -0.76 -14.23 -11.00
CA VAL A 59 -2.20 -14.04 -11.24
C VAL A 59 -2.69 -12.75 -10.62
N VAL A 60 -3.12 -11.82 -11.47
CA VAL A 60 -3.91 -10.65 -11.08
C VAL A 60 -5.39 -10.98 -11.30
N THR A 61 -6.15 -11.12 -10.22
CA THR A 61 -7.59 -11.35 -10.32
C THR A 61 -8.35 -10.04 -10.44
N TYR A 62 -9.29 -10.02 -11.38
CA TYR A 62 -10.30 -9.00 -11.52
C TYR A 62 -11.67 -9.62 -11.21
N SER A 63 -12.51 -8.89 -10.47
CA SER A 63 -13.88 -9.31 -10.20
C SER A 63 -14.82 -8.35 -10.94
N PRO A 64 -15.47 -8.79 -12.04
CA PRO A 64 -16.46 -7.97 -12.72
C PRO A 64 -17.64 -7.77 -11.78
N LYS A 65 -17.83 -6.53 -11.33
CA LYS A 65 -18.90 -6.14 -10.41
C LYS A 65 -19.64 -4.96 -11.00
N VAL A 66 -20.97 -5.08 -11.09
CA VAL A 66 -21.83 -3.93 -11.32
C VAL A 66 -22.23 -3.35 -9.97
N PHE A 67 -21.95 -2.07 -9.76
CA PHE A 67 -22.51 -1.31 -8.66
C PHE A 67 -23.79 -0.63 -9.16
N ILE A 68 -24.94 -0.94 -8.54
CA ILE A 68 -26.23 -0.34 -8.87
C ILE A 68 -26.58 0.70 -7.80
N PRO A 69 -26.29 2.00 -8.02
CA PRO A 69 -26.67 3.05 -7.08
C PRO A 69 -28.18 3.28 -7.16
N VAL A 70 -28.93 2.65 -6.27
CA VAL A 70 -30.40 2.78 -6.22
C VAL A 70 -30.87 4.17 -5.78
N THR A 71 -30.02 4.93 -5.07
CA THR A 71 -30.29 6.32 -4.66
C THR A 71 -28.99 7.10 -4.54
N LYS A 72 -29.08 8.42 -4.72
CA LYS A 72 -28.04 9.40 -4.39
C LYS A 72 -28.49 10.40 -3.32
N LEU A 73 -29.68 10.22 -2.74
CA LEU A 73 -30.16 11.05 -1.64
C LEU A 73 -29.40 10.69 -0.37
N CYS A 74 -28.67 11.66 0.18
CA CYS A 74 -27.96 11.53 1.46
C CYS A 74 -28.32 12.69 2.37
N ARG A 75 -28.43 12.44 3.68
CA ARG A 75 -28.67 13.48 4.70
C ARG A 75 -27.36 14.16 5.13
N ASP A 76 -26.24 13.48 4.96
CA ASP A 76 -24.94 13.97 5.38
C ASP A 76 -24.39 15.00 4.38
N ARG A 77 -23.57 15.90 4.90
CA ARG A 77 -22.83 16.89 4.10
C ARG A 77 -21.34 16.61 4.22
N CYS A 78 -20.82 15.84 3.27
CA CYS A 78 -19.40 15.54 3.15
C CYS A 78 -18.75 16.45 2.10
N HIS A 79 -17.63 17.08 2.42
CA HIS A 79 -16.93 17.99 1.48
C HIS A 79 -16.25 17.28 0.29
N TYR A 80 -16.14 15.96 0.34
CA TYR A 80 -15.53 15.13 -0.70
C TYR A 80 -16.55 14.32 -1.51
N CYS A 81 -17.83 14.34 -1.12
CA CYS A 81 -18.89 13.58 -1.78
C CYS A 81 -19.81 14.54 -2.54
N THR A 82 -20.00 14.31 -3.84
CA THR A 82 -20.89 15.08 -4.71
C THR A 82 -22.27 14.47 -4.79
#